data_AF-A0A1T2XC70-F1
#
_entry.id   AF-A0A1T2XC70-F1
#
_cell.length_a   1.000
_cell.length_b   1.000
_cell.length_c   1.000
_cell.angle_alpha   90.00
_cell.angle_beta   90.00
_cell.angle_gamma   90.00
#
_symmetry.space_group_name_H-M   'P 1'
#
loop_
_entity.id
_entity.type
_entity.pdbx_description
1 polymer ?
#
loop_
_entity_poly.entity_id
_entity_poly.type
_entity_poly.pdbx_seq_one_letter_code
_entity_poly.pdbx_strand_id
1 'polypeptide(L)'
;MSTALQVPEWNQEEQIERLIAISTNFAHGAGKQDKRIGSLEQRMNSVESKMTCDSRHQNNINDFAKRSISKVLGSAAHPDYRKTISALWADYRRIFGINSYRDTLVADYDRAIDWIRLWRPVTKREGECNGSNAID
;
A
#
# COMPACT_ATOMS: atom_id res chain seq x y z
N MET A 1 6.24 -51.10 63.30
CA MET A 1 5.02 -50.98 62.49
C MET A 1 5.34 -50.02 61.35
N SER A 2 5.55 -50.54 60.15
CA SER A 2 5.99 -49.75 58.99
C SER A 2 4.74 -49.43 58.16
N THR A 3 4.30 -48.18 58.19
CA THR A 3 3.19 -47.70 57.35
C THR A 3 3.69 -47.64 55.92
N ALA A 4 3.31 -48.61 55.10
CA ALA A 4 3.58 -48.58 53.66
C ALA A 4 2.85 -47.38 53.05
N LEU A 5 3.60 -46.47 52.44
CA LEU A 5 3.06 -45.39 51.62
C LEU A 5 2.28 -46.02 50.47
N GLN A 6 0.97 -45.84 50.46
CA GLN A 6 0.09 -46.24 49.36
C GLN A 6 0.55 -45.52 48.09
N VAL A 7 1.19 -46.24 47.18
CA VAL A 7 1.56 -45.69 45.87
C VAL A 7 0.28 -45.60 45.03
N PRO A 8 -0.04 -44.44 44.41
CA PRO A 8 -1.27 -44.32 43.62
C PRO A 8 -1.29 -45.34 42.48
N GLU A 9 -2.36 -46.11 42.39
CA GLU A 9 -2.60 -47.03 41.29
C GLU A 9 -2.86 -46.22 40.01
N TRP A 10 -2.19 -46.61 38.91
CA TRP A 10 -2.31 -45.91 37.64
C TRP A 10 -3.66 -46.17 37.00
N ASN A 11 -4.59 -45.22 37.08
CA ASN A 11 -5.86 -45.25 36.35
C ASN A 11 -5.70 -44.66 34.94
N GLN A 12 -5.62 -45.52 33.92
CA GLN A 12 -5.47 -45.12 32.52
C GLN A 12 -6.62 -44.24 32.02
N GLU A 13 -7.85 -44.47 32.46
CA GLU A 13 -9.03 -43.70 32.03
C GLU A 13 -8.95 -42.26 32.53
N GLU A 14 -8.62 -42.07 33.80
CA GLU A 14 -8.47 -40.73 34.40
C GLU A 14 -7.33 -39.94 33.73
N GLN A 15 -6.27 -40.62 33.31
CA GLN A 15 -5.17 -39.99 32.56
C GLN A 15 -5.60 -39.56 31.15
N ILE A 16 -6.39 -40.38 30.47
CA ILE A 16 -6.95 -40.05 29.15
C ILE A 16 -7.88 -38.83 29.29
N GLU A 17 -8.75 -38.79 30.29
CA GLU A 17 -9.65 -37.66 30.53
C GLU A 17 -8.90 -36.35 30.78
N ARG A 18 -7.84 -36.39 31.60
CA ARG A 18 -6.97 -35.23 31.85
C ARG A 18 -6.29 -34.74 30.57
N LEU A 19 -5.78 -35.66 29.74
CA LEU A 19 -5.15 -35.31 28.47
C LEU A 19 -6.15 -34.68 27.51
N ILE A 20 -7.37 -35.22 27.41
CA ILE A 20 -8.47 -34.66 26.61
C ILE A 20 -8.82 -33.25 27.10
N ALA A 21 -8.90 -33.04 28.41
CA ALA A 21 -9.20 -31.72 28.98
C ALA A 21 -8.09 -30.70 28.65
N ILE A 22 -6.82 -31.10 28.77
CA ILE A 22 -5.66 -30.25 28.44
C ILE A 22 -5.66 -29.91 26.95
N SER A 23 -5.83 -30.89 26.06
CA SER A 23 -5.83 -30.67 24.61
C SER A 23 -7.02 -29.79 24.18
N THR A 24 -8.18 -30.01 24.79
CA THR A 24 -9.38 -29.20 24.54
C THR A 24 -9.14 -27.74 24.93
N ASN A 25 -8.61 -27.49 26.12
CA ASN A 25 -8.30 -26.13 26.58
C ASN A 25 -7.24 -25.46 25.69
N PHE A 26 -6.22 -26.21 25.27
CA PHE A 26 -5.20 -25.71 24.36
C PHE A 26 -5.80 -25.31 23.00
N ALA A 27 -6.62 -26.18 22.39
CA ALA A 27 -7.28 -25.88 21.12
C ALA A 27 -8.19 -24.65 21.20
N HIS A 28 -8.94 -24.49 22.30
CA HIS A 28 -9.75 -23.29 22.55
C HIS A 28 -8.87 -22.03 22.68
N GLY A 29 -7.75 -22.13 23.40
CA GLY A 29 -6.77 -21.06 23.54
C GLY A 29 -6.18 -20.63 22.19
N ALA A 30 -5.74 -21.61 21.39
CA ALA A 30 -5.21 -21.40 20.05
C ALA A 30 -6.24 -20.75 19.12
N GLY A 31 -7.48 -21.24 19.09
CA GLY A 31 -8.55 -20.65 18.28
C GLY A 31 -8.92 -19.22 18.71
N LYS A 32 -8.77 -18.87 19.98
CA LYS A 32 -8.96 -17.49 20.48
C LYS A 32 -7.81 -16.57 20.08
N GLN A 33 -6.58 -17.07 20.06
CA GLN A 33 -5.42 -16.32 19.57
C GLN A 33 -5.52 -16.07 18.06
N ASP A 34 -5.90 -17.08 17.28
CA ASP A 34 -6.06 -16.98 15.83
C ASP A 34 -7.07 -15.89 15.43
N LYS A 35 -8.24 -15.86 16.09
CA LYS A 35 -9.24 -14.79 15.93
C LYS A 35 -8.71 -13.40 16.28
N ARG A 36 -7.86 -13.29 17.30
CA ARG A 36 -7.23 -12.01 17.68
C ARG A 36 -6.22 -11.55 16.64
N ILE A 37 -5.41 -12.48 16.12
CA ILE A 37 -4.42 -12.20 15.07
C ILE A 37 -5.14 -11.71 13.83
N GLY A 38 -6.16 -12.43 13.34
CA GLY A 38 -6.93 -12.00 12.16
C GLY A 38 -7.61 -10.62 12.33
N SER A 39 -8.12 -10.31 13.53
CA SER A 39 -8.68 -8.99 13.83
C SER A 39 -7.62 -7.88 13.83
N LEU A 40 -6.42 -8.17 14.34
CA LEU A 40 -5.31 -7.22 14.33
C LEU A 40 -4.80 -6.97 12.90
N GLU A 41 -4.68 -8.00 12.08
CA GLU A 41 -4.30 -7.88 10.67
C GLU A 41 -5.31 -7.03 9.89
N GLN A 42 -6.62 -7.26 10.06
CA GLN A 42 -7.65 -6.43 9.44
C GLN A 42 -7.55 -4.96 9.85
N ARG A 43 -7.29 -4.69 11.13
CA ARG A 43 -7.11 -3.32 11.63
C ARG A 43 -5.83 -2.69 11.09
N MET A 44 -4.73 -3.45 11.02
CA MET A 44 -3.46 -3.00 10.46
C MET A 44 -3.62 -2.63 9.00
N ASN A 45 -4.23 -3.50 8.20
CA ASN A 45 -4.54 -3.23 6.79
C ASN A 45 -5.40 -1.97 6.62
N SER A 46 -6.43 -1.79 7.45
CA SER A 46 -7.24 -0.56 7.40
C SER A 46 -6.48 0.70 7.82
N VAL A 47 -5.47 0.59 8.68
CA VAL A 47 -4.66 1.73 9.11
C VAL A 47 -3.65 2.08 8.03
N GLU A 48 -2.92 1.09 7.51
CA GLU A 48 -1.95 1.27 6.43
C GLU A 48 -2.61 1.81 5.16
N SER A 49 -3.80 1.32 4.81
CA SER A 49 -4.56 1.81 3.66
C SER A 49 -5.01 3.27 3.81
N LYS A 50 -5.02 3.82 5.01
CA LYS A 50 -5.44 5.20 5.31
C LYS A 50 -4.27 6.10 5.70
N MET A 51 -3.07 5.54 5.84
CA MET A 51 -1.90 6.30 6.24
C MET A 51 -1.34 7.06 5.04
N THR A 52 -1.23 8.37 5.18
CA THR A 52 -0.50 9.22 4.23
C THR A 52 1.00 8.91 4.29
N CYS A 53 1.65 8.91 3.12
CA CYS A 53 3.08 8.79 2.97
C CYS A 53 3.83 9.77 3.87
N ASP A 54 4.91 9.30 4.49
CA ASP A 54 5.82 10.18 5.22
C ASP A 54 6.54 11.18 4.31
N SER A 55 7.20 12.17 4.90
CA SER A 55 7.92 13.21 4.18
C SER A 55 8.99 12.67 3.23
N ARG A 56 9.59 11.51 3.51
CA ARG A 56 10.61 10.90 2.65
C ARG A 56 9.99 10.37 1.37
N HIS A 57 8.89 9.62 1.47
CA HIS A 57 8.13 9.13 0.32
C HIS A 57 7.58 10.30 -0.52
N GLN A 58 7.07 11.36 0.13
CA GLN A 58 6.61 12.56 -0.58
C GLN A 58 7.73 13.23 -1.37
N ASN A 59 8.92 13.38 -0.78
CA ASN A 59 10.08 13.94 -1.47
C ASN A 59 10.51 13.05 -2.66
N ASN A 60 10.50 11.73 -2.48
CA ASN A 60 10.82 10.79 -3.55
C ASN A 60 9.85 10.92 -4.73
N ILE A 61 8.54 11.00 -4.47
CA ILE A 61 7.50 11.22 -5.49
C ILE A 61 7.79 12.50 -6.28
N ASN A 62 8.06 13.60 -5.57
CA ASN A 62 8.34 14.89 -6.18
C ASN A 62 9.61 14.88 -7.05
N ASP A 63 10.70 14.31 -6.53
CA ASP A 63 11.96 14.25 -7.25
C ASP A 63 11.90 13.29 -8.43
N PHE A 64 11.12 12.22 -8.32
CA PHE A 64 10.84 11.33 -9.45
C PHE A 64 10.05 12.05 -10.56
N ALA A 65 9.01 12.82 -10.21
CA ALA A 65 8.27 13.65 -11.17
C ALA A 65 9.18 14.65 -11.89
N LYS A 66 9.99 15.42 -11.14
CA LYS A 66 10.94 16.39 -11.73
C LYS A 66 11.91 15.73 -12.70
N ARG A 67 12.48 14.57 -12.32
CA ARG A 67 13.39 13.80 -13.19
C ARG A 67 12.68 13.28 -14.44
N SER A 68 11.45 12.76 -14.29
CA SER A 68 10.65 12.27 -15.41
C SER A 68 10.38 13.39 -16.42
N ILE A 69 9.93 14.56 -15.96
CA ILE A 69 9.68 15.73 -16.83
C ILE A 69 10.97 16.23 -17.47
N SER A 70 12.06 16.31 -16.72
CA SER A 70 13.36 16.73 -17.26
C SER A 70 13.83 15.78 -18.37
N LYS A 71 13.59 14.48 -18.22
CA LYS A 71 13.91 13.48 -19.25
C LYS A 71 13.01 13.62 -20.48
N VAL A 72 11.73 13.89 -20.32
CA VAL A 72 10.78 14.10 -21.42
C VAL A 72 11.11 15.35 -22.24
N LEU A 73 11.52 16.43 -21.58
CA LEU A 73 11.83 17.72 -22.22
C LEU A 73 13.32 17.89 -22.57
N GLY A 74 14.17 16.95 -22.18
CA GLY A 74 15.63 17.01 -22.32
C GLY A 74 16.35 17.89 -21.29
N SER A 75 15.66 18.79 -20.59
CA SER A 75 16.26 19.62 -19.52
C SER A 75 15.21 20.17 -18.55
N ALA A 76 15.64 20.40 -17.30
CA ALA A 76 14.86 21.14 -16.30
C ALA A 76 14.76 22.65 -16.61
N ALA A 77 15.64 23.17 -17.47
CA ALA A 77 15.63 24.55 -17.93
C ALA A 77 14.74 24.77 -19.17
N HIS A 78 14.09 23.72 -19.68
CA HIS A 78 13.21 23.83 -20.83
C HIS A 78 12.08 24.84 -20.57
N PRO A 79 11.75 25.75 -21.52
CA PRO A 79 10.74 26.80 -21.30
C PRO A 79 9.39 26.28 -20.81
N ASP A 80 8.98 25.12 -21.32
CA ASP A 80 7.70 24.50 -20.94
C ASP A 80 7.76 23.65 -19.66
N TYR A 81 8.92 23.49 -19.00
CA TYR A 81 9.06 22.66 -17.81
C TYR A 81 8.01 22.97 -16.74
N ARG A 82 7.79 24.26 -16.45
CA ARG A 82 6.82 24.73 -15.46
C ARG A 82 5.38 24.39 -15.84
N LYS A 83 5.04 24.43 -17.13
CA LYS A 83 3.71 24.06 -17.64
C LYS A 83 3.52 22.55 -17.57
N THR A 84 4.52 21.79 -18.03
CA THR A 84 4.48 20.32 -18.07
C THR A 84 4.39 19.71 -16.68
N ILE A 85 5.19 20.18 -15.71
CA ILE A 85 5.13 19.66 -14.35
C ILE A 85 3.80 20.03 -13.66
N SER A 86 3.24 21.20 -13.95
CA SER A 86 1.91 21.58 -13.45
C SER A 86 0.81 20.70 -14.03
N ALA A 87 0.89 20.36 -15.32
CA ALA A 87 -0.03 19.44 -15.98
C ALA A 87 0.06 18.03 -15.36
N LEU A 88 1.27 17.51 -15.12
CA LEU A 88 1.48 16.24 -14.42
C LEU A 88 0.78 16.24 -13.07
N TRP A 89 0.95 17.29 -12.26
CA TRP A 89 0.30 17.35 -10.94
C TRP A 89 -1.21 17.55 -11.01
N ALA A 90 -1.75 18.17 -12.06
CA ALA A 90 -3.19 18.23 -12.27
C ALA A 90 -3.76 16.84 -12.57
N ASP A 91 -3.13 16.09 -13.48
CA ASP A 91 -3.54 14.73 -13.81
C ASP A 91 -3.35 13.77 -12.63
N TYR A 92 -2.22 13.87 -11.93
CA TYR A 92 -1.91 13.03 -10.77
C TYR A 92 -3.04 13.13 -9.73
N ARG A 93 -3.41 14.35 -9.33
CA ARG A 93 -4.48 14.58 -8.36
C ARG A 93 -5.83 14.04 -8.83
N ARG A 94 -6.12 14.16 -10.12
CA ARG A 94 -7.36 13.62 -10.73
C ARG A 94 -7.39 12.09 -10.72
N ILE A 95 -6.28 11.43 -11.04
CA ILE A 95 -6.19 9.97 -11.10
C ILE A 95 -6.19 9.33 -9.70
N PHE A 96 -5.50 9.95 -8.74
CA PHE A 96 -5.41 9.44 -7.37
C PHE A 96 -6.55 9.94 -6.46
N GLY A 97 -7.35 10.91 -6.92
CA GLY A 97 -8.47 11.46 -6.13
C GLY A 97 -8.04 12.23 -4.89
N ILE A 98 -6.89 12.91 -4.95
CA ILE A 98 -6.28 13.61 -3.80
C ILE A 98 -5.97 15.08 -4.11
N ASN A 99 -5.84 15.90 -3.07
CA ASN A 99 -5.60 17.34 -3.21
C ASN A 99 -4.14 17.69 -3.53
N SER A 100 -3.20 16.87 -3.09
CA SER A 100 -1.77 17.05 -3.30
C SER A 100 -1.08 15.69 -3.38
N TYR A 101 0.03 15.61 -4.10
CA TYR A 101 0.87 14.41 -4.08
C TYR A 101 1.38 14.09 -2.66
N ARG A 102 1.41 15.08 -1.77
CA ARG A 102 1.74 14.87 -0.36
C ARG A 102 0.71 14.03 0.38
N ASP A 103 -0.52 13.97 -0.12
CA ASP A 103 -1.61 13.20 0.47
C ASP A 103 -1.65 11.75 -0.06
N THR A 104 -0.64 11.33 -0.84
CA THR A 104 -0.55 9.96 -1.37
C THR A 104 -0.51 8.97 -0.22
N LEU A 105 -1.36 7.95 -0.26
CA LEU A 105 -1.39 6.89 0.74
C LEU A 105 -0.16 5.99 0.61
N VAL A 106 0.31 5.42 1.71
CA VAL A 106 1.45 4.49 1.70
C VAL A 106 1.18 3.29 0.79
N ALA A 107 -0.05 2.77 0.81
CA ALA A 107 -0.48 1.68 -0.07
C ALA A 107 -0.44 2.03 -1.57
N ASP A 108 -0.52 3.32 -1.93
CA ASP A 108 -0.50 3.78 -3.32
C ASP A 108 0.88 4.29 -3.76
N TYR A 109 1.90 4.23 -2.90
CA TYR A 109 3.23 4.78 -3.19
C TYR A 109 3.86 4.19 -4.46
N ASP A 110 3.91 2.86 -4.58
CA ASP A 110 4.53 2.22 -5.75
C ASP A 110 3.73 2.53 -7.02
N ARG A 111 2.40 2.49 -6.93
CA ARG A 111 1.49 2.87 -8.02
C ARG A 111 1.72 4.31 -8.47
N ALA A 112 1.99 5.23 -7.54
CA ALA A 112 2.31 6.62 -7.85
C ALA A 112 3.59 6.76 -8.66
N ILE A 113 4.65 6.05 -8.27
CA ILE A 113 5.92 6.06 -9.00
C ILE A 113 5.75 5.50 -10.41
N ASP A 114 5.06 4.36 -10.55
CA ASP A 114 4.81 3.74 -11.85
C ASP A 114 3.93 4.61 -12.76
N TRP A 115 2.92 5.26 -12.19
CA TRP A 115 2.09 6.18 -12.95
C TRP A 115 2.90 7.39 -13.46
N ILE A 116 3.75 8.00 -12.62
CA ILE A 116 4.62 9.13 -13.03
C ILE A 116 5.61 8.70 -14.12
N ARG A 117 6.10 7.45 -14.08
CA ARG A 117 7.01 6.88 -15.09
C ARG A 117 6.33 6.78 -16.46
N LEU A 118 5.06 6.38 -16.48
CA LEU A 118 4.27 6.18 -17.69
C LEU A 118 3.62 7.47 -18.20
N TRP A 119 3.43 8.47 -17.34
CA TRP A 119 2.79 9.73 -17.71
C TRP A 119 3.53 10.43 -18.86
N ARG A 120 2.75 10.98 -19.79
CA ARG A 120 3.25 11.80 -20.90
C ARG A 120 2.38 13.06 -21.00
N PRO A 121 2.98 14.22 -21.33
CA PRO A 121 2.20 15.41 -21.58
C PRO A 121 1.32 15.19 -22.80
N VAL A 122 0.04 15.54 -22.68
CA VAL A 122 -0.83 15.67 -23.86
C VAL A 122 -0.31 16.84 -24.67
N THR A 123 0.50 16.55 -25.69
CA THR A 123 0.90 17.55 -26.66
C THR A 123 -0.35 17.98 -27.42
N LYS A 124 -0.79 19.24 -27.28
CA LYS A 124 -1.72 19.83 -28.23
C LYS A 124 -1.05 19.80 -29.60
N ARG A 125 -1.32 18.78 -30.42
CA ARG A 125 -1.10 18.77 -31.86
C ARG A 125 -2.01 17.73 -32.48
N GLU A 126 -3.12 18.21 -33.04
CA GLU A 126 -3.81 17.75 -34.25
C GLU A 126 -5.08 18.61 -34.39
N GLY A 127 -5.01 19.68 -35.19
CA GLY A 127 -6.12 20.62 -35.37
C GLY A 127 -5.81 21.90 -36.14
N GLU A 128 -4.54 22.27 -36.36
CA GLU A 128 -4.17 23.46 -37.13
C GLU A 128 -3.24 23.11 -38.29
N CYS A 129 -3.70 22.27 -39.22
CA CYS A 129 -3.13 22.08 -40.57
C CYS A 129 -4.18 21.38 -41.43
N ASN A 130 -5.16 22.12 -41.97
CA ASN A 130 -5.79 21.89 -43.28
C ASN A 130 -7.00 22.81 -43.46
N GLY A 131 -6.84 23.84 -44.28
CA GLY A 131 -7.95 24.71 -44.64
C GLY A 131 -7.56 26.00 -45.34
N SER A 132 -6.59 25.98 -46.27
CA SER A 132 -6.42 27.04 -47.28
C SER A 132 -5.66 26.47 -48.47
N ASN A 133 -6.32 25.55 -49.18
CA ASN A 133 -6.06 25.38 -50.61
C ASN A 133 -7.42 25.19 -51.31
N ALA A 134 -8.05 26.32 -51.60
CA ALA A 134 -9.06 26.50 -52.64
C ALA A 134 -8.55 27.74 -53.39
N ILE A 135 -7.81 27.56 -54.48
CA ILE A 135 -8.31 27.74 -55.85
C ILE A 135 -9.57 28.61 -55.89
N ASP A 136 -9.38 29.89 -56.19
CA ASP A 136 -10.08 30.66 -57.23
C ASP A 136 -9.11 31.73 -57.77
#